data_AF-A0A1G2VA20-F1
#
_entry.id   AF-A0A1G2VA20-F1
#
_cell.length_a   1.000
_cell.length_b   1.000
_cell.length_c   1.000
_cell.angle_alpha   90.00
_cell.angle_beta   90.00
_cell.angle_gamma   90.00
#
_symmetry.space_group_name_H-M   'P 1'
#
loop_
_entity.id
_entity.type
_entity.pdbx_description
1 polymer ?
#
loop_
_entity_poly.entity_id
_entity_poly.type
_entity_poly.pdbx_seq_one_letter_code
_entity_poly.pdbx_strand_id
1 'polypeptide(L)'
;MAVDESTIFVHFDGHMFVWVLKQVLGRAPNLKTISVIPSQLNRVGEQHRKLCEQHAVHIVTGRWRPELAWAKGENRSHFYQGQREFLTSLSGEQKDLFDELLLFQFEEAQIVTRYFCLNGDEYIPEYKVADLFGFGKNTQAVSDRINTVLKYLDVSFEVGKAASRRARYLQLRVLRLRLKIGLNLEAVALSECLTEKAKELGIPRLPAGLPISLLETFENLIRIGKKSGQLDDLKAMHPRWYEVIATRFGLEDSRFKSLEETGKIVGSISKERTRQIEERGFEFLGLEPDS
;
A
#
# COMPACT_ATOMS: atom_id res chain seq x y z
N MET A 1 14.01 -19.91 21.21
CA MET A 1 13.88 -18.91 20.14
C MET A 1 13.10 -19.55 19.00
N ALA A 2 11.84 -19.17 18.83
CA ALA A 2 11.03 -19.56 17.67
C ALA A 2 11.40 -18.61 16.53
N VAL A 3 12.47 -18.94 15.82
CA VAL A 3 12.89 -18.24 14.60
C VAL A 3 12.90 -19.28 13.50
N ASP A 4 12.21 -18.99 12.43
CA ASP A 4 11.95 -19.88 11.31
C ASP A 4 11.92 -19.10 9.98
N GLU A 5 11.58 -19.80 8.90
CA GLU A 5 11.58 -19.25 7.55
C GLU A 5 10.55 -18.15 7.34
N SER A 6 9.50 -18.07 8.16
CA SER A 6 8.48 -17.02 8.10
C SER A 6 8.90 -15.75 8.83
N THR A 7 9.97 -15.81 9.62
CA THR A 7 10.41 -14.69 10.45
C THR A 7 11.01 -13.57 9.59
N ILE A 8 10.32 -12.42 9.55
CA ILE A 8 10.77 -11.22 8.80
C ILE A 8 11.41 -10.14 9.69
N PHE A 9 11.23 -10.23 11.01
CA PHE A 9 11.72 -9.27 12.01
C PHE A 9 12.20 -9.97 13.28
N VAL A 10 13.33 -9.52 13.85
CA VAL A 10 13.87 -10.02 15.13
C VAL A 10 14.31 -8.86 16.01
N HIS A 11 13.98 -8.92 17.31
CA HIS A 11 14.46 -7.96 18.30
C HIS A 11 15.51 -8.60 19.23
N PHE A 12 16.62 -7.91 19.42
CA PHE A 12 17.63 -8.24 20.44
C PHE A 12 17.47 -7.31 21.65
N ASP A 13 16.96 -7.87 22.74
CA ASP A 13 16.76 -7.20 24.04
C ASP A 13 18.04 -7.11 24.89
N GLY A 14 19.17 -7.55 24.33
CA GLY A 14 20.48 -7.56 24.96
C GLY A 14 21.61 -7.41 23.95
N HIS A 15 22.82 -7.82 24.32
CA HIS A 15 23.95 -7.77 23.40
C HIS A 15 23.76 -8.75 22.24
N MET A 16 23.71 -8.23 21.02
CA MET A 16 23.63 -9.04 19.80
C MET A 16 24.99 -9.67 19.52
N PHE A 17 25.26 -10.86 20.05
CA PHE A 17 26.49 -11.58 19.74
C PHE A 17 26.52 -12.03 18.27
N VAL A 18 27.66 -11.90 17.59
CA VAL A 18 27.85 -12.32 16.19
C VAL A 18 27.43 -13.77 15.95
N TRP A 19 27.72 -14.69 16.88
CA TRP A 19 27.35 -16.10 16.73
C TRP A 19 25.83 -16.32 16.79
N VAL A 20 25.10 -15.55 17.61
CA VAL A 20 23.63 -15.59 17.67
C VAL A 20 23.06 -15.03 16.38
N LEU A 21 23.61 -13.90 15.90
CA LEU A 21 23.21 -13.29 14.64
C LEU A 21 23.33 -14.27 13.46
N LYS A 22 24.42 -15.04 13.38
CA LYS A 22 24.58 -16.10 12.37
C LYS A 22 23.50 -17.18 12.46
N GLN A 23 23.15 -17.60 13.68
CA GLN A 23 22.09 -18.60 13.89
C GLN A 23 20.71 -18.06 13.48
N VAL A 24 20.42 -16.79 13.78
CA VAL A 24 19.19 -16.12 13.36
C VAL A 24 19.10 -16.09 11.83
N LEU A 25 20.14 -15.57 11.16
CA LEU A 25 20.16 -15.44 9.70
C LEU A 25 20.09 -16.79 8.99
N GLY A 26 20.68 -17.84 9.57
CA GLY A 26 20.59 -19.20 9.04
C GLY A 26 19.22 -19.85 9.18
N ARG A 27 18.41 -19.42 10.17
CA ARG A 27 17.06 -19.96 10.40
C ARG A 27 15.95 -19.12 9.76
N ALA A 28 16.21 -17.83 9.55
CA ALA A 28 15.27 -16.87 8.96
C ALA A 28 15.86 -16.28 7.67
N PRO A 29 15.85 -17.02 6.55
CA PRO A 29 16.32 -16.51 5.25
C PRO A 29 15.53 -15.30 4.74
N ASN A 30 14.28 -15.14 5.19
CA ASN A 30 13.41 -14.02 4.81
C ASN A 30 13.51 -12.82 5.75
N LEU A 31 14.42 -12.85 6.74
CA LEU A 31 14.62 -11.74 7.67
C LEU A 31 14.96 -10.46 6.90
N LYS A 32 14.28 -9.36 7.23
CA LYS A 32 14.54 -8.04 6.62
C LYS A 32 15.11 -7.05 7.61
N THR A 33 14.70 -7.16 8.87
CA THR A 33 15.03 -6.14 9.88
C THR A 33 15.42 -6.78 11.20
N ILE A 34 16.50 -6.25 11.79
CA ILE A 34 16.91 -6.54 13.16
C ILE A 34 16.83 -5.26 13.98
N SER A 35 16.11 -5.33 15.09
CA SER A 35 16.00 -4.24 16.06
C SER A 35 16.92 -4.50 17.25
N VAL A 36 17.70 -3.49 17.65
CA VAL A 36 18.53 -3.52 18.86
C VAL A 36 18.11 -2.41 19.82
N ILE A 37 18.21 -2.67 21.13
CA ILE A 37 17.95 -1.63 22.13
C ILE A 37 18.94 -0.46 22.02
N PRO A 38 18.54 0.80 22.28
CA PRO A 38 19.41 1.97 22.08
C PRO A 38 20.74 1.89 22.82
N SER A 39 20.74 1.33 24.03
CA SER A 39 21.96 1.14 24.83
C SER A 39 22.97 0.14 24.23
N GLN A 40 22.53 -0.71 23.30
CA GLN A 40 23.37 -1.69 22.62
C GLN A 40 23.80 -1.24 21.22
N LEU A 41 23.27 -0.13 20.68
CA LEU A 41 23.60 0.34 19.32
C LEU A 41 25.12 0.58 19.16
N ASN A 42 25.75 1.18 20.16
CA ASN A 42 27.20 1.44 20.18
C ASN A 42 28.04 0.15 20.18
N ARG A 43 27.44 -1.00 20.52
CA ARG A 43 28.10 -2.31 20.53
C ARG A 43 27.93 -3.08 19.21
N VAL A 44 27.11 -2.56 18.28
CA VAL A 44 26.99 -3.08 16.92
C VAL A 44 28.23 -2.69 16.11
N GLY A 45 29.28 -3.49 16.26
CA GLY A 45 30.56 -3.33 15.55
C GLY A 45 30.50 -3.72 14.06
N GLU A 46 31.62 -3.50 13.35
CA GLU A 46 31.77 -3.72 11.91
C GLU A 46 31.39 -5.14 11.45
N GLN A 47 31.72 -6.16 12.23
CA GLN A 47 31.40 -7.55 11.89
C GLN A 47 29.88 -7.81 11.84
N HIS A 48 29.09 -7.19 12.71
CA HIS A 48 27.64 -7.30 12.68
C HIS A 48 27.09 -6.66 11.40
N ARG A 49 27.57 -5.46 11.07
CA ARG A 49 27.12 -4.71 9.89
C ARG A 49 27.41 -5.46 8.60
N LYS A 50 28.65 -5.96 8.43
CA LYS A 50 29.03 -6.78 7.27
C LYS A 50 28.15 -8.02 7.11
N LEU A 51 27.85 -8.70 8.23
CA LEU A 51 27.02 -9.91 8.18
C LEU A 51 25.57 -9.59 7.80
N CYS A 52 25.00 -8.51 8.33
CA CYS A 52 23.67 -8.05 7.95
C CYS A 52 23.61 -7.56 6.49
N GLU A 53 24.61 -6.80 6.03
CA GLU A 53 24.72 -6.34 4.63
C GLU A 53 24.75 -7.51 3.65
N GLN A 54 25.50 -8.58 3.95
CA GLN A 54 25.56 -9.80 3.13
C GLN A 54 24.19 -10.49 2.97
N HIS A 55 23.28 -10.30 3.92
CA HIS A 55 21.94 -10.89 3.92
C HIS A 55 20.84 -9.87 3.58
N ALA A 56 21.22 -8.65 3.17
CA ALA A 56 20.29 -7.54 2.93
C ALA A 56 19.36 -7.26 4.12
N VAL A 57 19.90 -7.35 5.34
CA VAL A 57 19.19 -7.09 6.60
C VAL A 57 19.55 -5.71 7.13
N HIS A 58 18.55 -4.92 7.49
CA HIS A 58 18.74 -3.60 8.08
C HIS A 58 18.77 -3.67 9.62
N ILE A 59 19.72 -2.98 10.24
CA ILE A 59 19.77 -2.82 11.69
C ILE A 59 19.09 -1.50 12.05
N VAL A 60 18.09 -1.57 12.91
CA VAL A 60 17.37 -0.40 13.44
C VAL A 60 17.47 -0.34 14.95
N THR A 61 17.29 0.86 15.50
CA THR A 61 17.15 1.06 16.95
C THR A 61 15.69 0.96 17.35
N GLY A 62 15.40 0.20 18.40
CA GLY A 62 14.03 0.03 18.91
C GLY A 62 14.03 -0.65 20.26
N ARG A 63 12.86 -1.04 20.76
CA ARG A 63 12.65 -1.63 22.07
C ARG A 63 11.81 -2.88 21.93
N TRP A 64 12.07 -3.86 22.79
CA TRP A 64 11.33 -5.12 22.82
C TRP A 64 9.82 -4.93 23.00
N ARG A 65 9.43 -3.89 23.72
CA ARG A 65 8.04 -3.54 24.01
C ARG A 65 7.64 -2.29 23.25
N PRO A 66 6.61 -2.35 22.39
CA PRO A 66 6.08 -1.18 21.71
C PRO A 66 5.79 -0.04 22.67
N GLU A 67 5.20 -0.32 23.84
CA GLU A 67 4.82 0.69 24.83
C GLU A 67 5.98 1.58 25.27
N LEU A 68 7.21 1.07 25.18
CA LEU A 68 8.41 1.79 25.57
C LEU A 68 9.01 2.66 24.45
N ALA A 69 8.49 2.61 23.22
CA ALA A 69 9.06 3.26 22.03
C ALA A 69 9.33 4.77 22.19
N TRP A 70 8.67 5.44 23.15
CA TRP A 70 8.86 6.86 23.46
C TRP A 70 9.76 7.10 24.67
N ALA A 71 10.40 8.27 24.70
CA ALA A 71 11.07 8.73 25.90
C ALA A 71 10.04 9.04 27.01
N LYS A 72 10.42 8.76 28.26
CA LYS A 72 9.57 9.04 29.42
C LYS A 72 9.28 10.55 29.49
N GLY A 73 8.00 10.93 29.41
CA GLY A 73 7.56 12.33 29.43
C GLY A 73 7.20 12.93 28.07
N GLU A 74 7.30 12.18 26.97
CA GLU A 74 6.76 12.61 25.68
C GLU A 74 5.23 12.54 25.68
N ASN A 75 4.57 13.70 25.83
CA ASN A 75 3.12 13.80 25.68
C ASN A 75 2.73 13.81 24.21
N ARG A 76 1.81 12.91 23.82
CA ARG A 76 1.19 12.85 22.49
C ARG A 76 -0.27 13.26 22.58
N SER A 77 -0.87 13.58 21.45
CA SER A 77 -2.30 13.90 21.42
C SER A 77 -3.12 12.69 21.86
N HIS A 78 -4.26 12.95 22.51
CA HIS A 78 -5.21 11.91 22.90
C HIS A 78 -5.67 11.09 21.69
N PHE A 79 -5.81 11.73 20.52
CA PHE A 79 -6.16 11.07 19.27
C PHE A 79 -5.12 10.02 18.86
N TYR A 80 -3.83 10.38 18.88
CA TYR A 80 -2.75 9.47 18.56
C TYR A 80 -2.65 8.31 19.56
N GLN A 81 -2.83 8.58 20.86
CA GLN A 81 -2.84 7.55 21.90
C GLN A 81 -3.96 6.54 21.68
N GLY A 82 -5.19 7.00 21.43
CA GLY A 82 -6.33 6.10 21.17
C GLY A 82 -6.14 5.24 19.92
N GLN A 83 -5.63 5.81 18.82
CA GLN A 83 -5.31 5.03 17.61
C GLN A 83 -4.24 3.97 17.86
N ARG A 84 -3.20 4.32 18.62
CA ARG A 84 -2.15 3.35 18.95
C ARG A 84 -2.66 2.25 19.87
N GLU A 85 -3.41 2.60 20.91
CA GLU A 85 -4.00 1.63 21.83
C GLU A 85 -4.84 0.61 21.07
N PHE A 86 -5.69 1.09 20.15
CA PHE A 86 -6.42 0.23 19.20
C PHE A 86 -5.47 -0.69 18.42
N LEU A 87 -4.43 -0.15 17.78
CA LEU A 87 -3.49 -0.95 16.97
C LEU A 87 -2.64 -1.94 17.79
N THR A 88 -2.30 -1.63 19.05
CA THR A 88 -1.57 -2.53 19.94
C THR A 88 -2.45 -3.59 20.58
N SER A 89 -3.78 -3.39 20.56
CA SER A 89 -4.78 -4.29 21.15
C SER A 89 -5.59 -5.08 20.12
N LEU A 90 -5.19 -5.06 18.85
CA LEU A 90 -5.83 -5.83 17.78
C LEU A 90 -5.91 -7.32 18.17
N SER A 91 -7.09 -7.89 17.99
CA SER A 91 -7.36 -9.31 18.26
C SER A 91 -8.41 -9.85 17.28
N GLY A 92 -8.48 -11.18 17.17
CA GLY A 92 -9.41 -11.86 16.25
C GLY A 92 -9.27 -11.37 14.81
N GLU A 93 -10.41 -11.13 14.16
CA GLU A 93 -10.48 -10.72 12.75
C GLU A 93 -9.65 -9.47 12.44
N GLN A 94 -9.64 -8.47 13.32
CA GLN A 94 -8.88 -7.23 13.08
C GLN A 94 -7.37 -7.48 13.05
N LYS A 95 -6.90 -8.40 13.91
CA LYS A 95 -5.50 -8.81 13.92
C LYS A 95 -5.17 -9.60 12.66
N ASP A 96 -6.03 -10.54 12.27
CA ASP A 96 -5.83 -11.36 11.06
C ASP A 96 -5.77 -10.48 9.80
N LEU A 97 -6.66 -9.50 9.68
CA LEU A 97 -6.66 -8.52 8.58
C LEU A 97 -5.36 -7.69 8.57
N PHE A 98 -4.89 -7.22 9.71
CA PHE A 98 -3.67 -6.40 9.77
C PHE A 98 -2.41 -7.23 9.49
N ASP A 99 -2.32 -8.42 10.08
CA ASP A 99 -1.20 -9.35 9.88
C ASP A 99 -1.14 -9.80 8.40
N GLU A 100 -2.28 -9.95 7.73
CA GLU A 100 -2.33 -10.20 6.29
C GLU A 100 -1.80 -9.03 5.44
N LEU A 101 -2.16 -7.79 5.78
CA LEU A 101 -1.62 -6.62 5.09
C LEU A 101 -0.09 -6.57 5.20
N LEU A 102 0.46 -6.92 6.37
CA LEU A 102 1.90 -7.01 6.60
C LEU A 102 2.54 -8.15 5.81
N LEU A 103 1.90 -9.33 5.79
CA LEU A 103 2.35 -10.48 5.03
C LEU A 103 2.46 -10.16 3.53
N PHE A 104 1.46 -9.47 2.99
CA PHE A 104 1.42 -9.02 1.61
C PHE A 104 2.19 -7.72 1.33
N GLN A 105 2.92 -7.20 2.32
CA GLN A 105 3.79 -6.03 2.18
C GLN A 105 3.06 -4.79 1.67
N PHE A 106 1.82 -4.56 2.12
CA PHE A 106 1.12 -3.33 1.83
C PHE A 106 1.81 -2.14 2.51
N GLU A 107 2.22 -1.17 1.70
CA GLU A 107 2.87 0.08 2.17
C GLU A 107 2.04 0.75 3.28
N GLU A 108 0.71 0.74 3.17
CA GLU A 108 -0.18 1.31 4.17
C GLU A 108 0.01 0.71 5.57
N ALA A 109 0.16 -0.61 5.67
CA ALA A 109 0.39 -1.29 6.94
C ALA A 109 1.82 -1.09 7.46
N GLN A 110 2.80 -0.99 6.56
CA GLN A 110 4.18 -0.67 6.94
C GLN A 110 4.28 0.75 7.52
N ILE A 111 3.60 1.74 6.92
CA ILE A 111 3.52 3.11 7.43
C ILE A 111 2.88 3.13 8.82
N VAL A 112 1.74 2.45 9.01
CA VAL A 112 1.07 2.34 10.32
C VAL A 112 2.00 1.74 11.37
N THR A 113 2.63 0.63 11.04
CA THR A 113 3.60 -0.06 11.92
C THR A 113 4.73 0.87 12.33
N ARG A 114 5.30 1.61 11.36
CA ARG A 114 6.41 2.52 11.61
C ARG A 114 6.00 3.75 12.43
N TYR A 115 4.88 4.38 12.08
CA TYR A 115 4.41 5.63 12.70
C TYR A 115 3.99 5.43 14.16
N PHE A 116 3.32 4.31 14.46
CA PHE A 116 2.89 3.97 15.81
C PHE A 116 3.90 3.14 16.59
N CYS A 117 5.05 2.82 15.96
CA CYS A 117 6.13 2.04 16.54
C CYS A 117 5.64 0.69 17.07
N LEU A 118 4.82 -0.02 16.27
CA LEU A 118 4.17 -1.26 16.68
C LEU A 118 5.15 -2.43 16.83
N ASN A 119 6.35 -2.33 16.24
CA ASN A 119 7.47 -3.26 16.47
C ASN A 119 8.45 -2.75 17.54
N GLY A 120 8.08 -1.67 18.24
CA GLY A 120 8.92 -1.00 19.23
C GLY A 120 10.07 -0.18 18.68
N ASP A 121 10.12 0.10 17.37
CA ASP A 121 11.07 1.03 16.78
C ASP A 121 11.13 2.36 17.54
N GLU A 122 12.29 3.03 17.52
CA GLU A 122 12.39 4.37 18.08
C GLU A 122 11.42 5.32 17.36
N TYR A 123 10.76 6.18 18.14
CA TYR A 123 9.85 7.17 17.57
C TYR A 123 10.56 8.14 16.63
N ILE A 124 9.91 8.41 15.50
CA ILE A 124 10.26 9.51 14.62
C ILE A 124 9.02 10.36 14.31
N PRO A 125 9.17 11.68 14.11
CA PRO A 125 8.07 12.55 13.68
C PRO A 125 7.48 12.13 12.33
N GLU A 126 6.22 12.50 12.09
CA GLU A 126 5.47 12.17 10.87
C GLU A 126 6.21 12.56 9.58
N TYR A 127 6.83 13.74 9.55
CA TYR A 127 7.58 14.19 8.38
C TYR A 127 8.78 13.27 8.06
N LYS A 128 9.40 12.65 9.07
CA LYS A 128 10.47 11.67 8.84
C LYS A 128 9.92 10.35 8.33
N VAL A 129 8.71 9.98 8.75
CA VAL A 129 8.01 8.83 8.15
C VAL A 129 7.69 9.14 6.69
N ALA A 130 7.20 10.35 6.39
CA ALA A 130 6.91 10.77 5.03
C ALA A 130 8.17 10.71 4.14
N ASP A 131 9.31 11.23 4.62
CA ASP A 131 10.59 11.13 3.93
C ASP A 131 11.02 9.66 3.71
N LEU A 132 10.85 8.79 4.72
CA LEU A 132 11.21 7.36 4.66
C LEU A 132 10.46 6.61 3.56
N PHE A 133 9.19 6.95 3.35
CA PHE A 133 8.32 6.33 2.35
C PHE A 133 8.25 7.12 1.03
N GLY A 134 9.17 8.06 0.80
CA GLY A 134 9.29 8.76 -0.48
C GLY A 134 8.25 9.87 -0.71
N PHE A 135 7.48 10.26 0.30
CA PHE A 135 6.53 11.38 0.22
C PHE A 135 7.17 12.75 0.46
N GLY A 136 8.46 12.79 0.79
CA GLY A 136 9.15 14.01 1.20
C GLY A 136 8.46 14.63 2.41
N LYS A 137 8.16 15.94 2.34
CA LYS A 137 7.48 16.66 3.43
C LYS A 137 5.96 16.47 3.47
N ASN A 138 5.38 15.64 2.61
CA ASN A 138 3.93 15.46 2.55
C ASN A 138 3.42 14.52 3.66
N THR A 139 3.25 15.07 4.87
CA THR A 139 2.68 14.34 6.00
C THR A 139 1.22 13.93 5.79
N GLN A 140 0.46 14.66 4.95
CA GLN A 140 -0.92 14.29 4.66
C GLN A 140 -1.02 12.90 4.00
N ALA A 141 -0.04 12.53 3.16
CA ALA A 141 0.02 11.19 2.58
C ALA A 141 0.14 10.10 3.66
N VAL A 142 0.97 10.33 4.68
CA VAL A 142 1.13 9.42 5.84
C VAL A 142 -0.18 9.30 6.61
N SER A 143 -0.77 10.44 7.00
CA SER A 143 -2.07 10.50 7.68
C SER A 143 -3.17 9.79 6.89
N ASP A 144 -3.23 9.96 5.56
CA ASP A 144 -4.22 9.30 4.72
C ASP A 144 -4.03 7.78 4.68
N ARG A 145 -2.79 7.27 4.62
CA ARG A 145 -2.51 5.83 4.66
C ARG A 145 -2.86 5.23 6.02
N ILE A 146 -2.56 5.94 7.11
CA ILE A 146 -2.97 5.53 8.46
C ILE A 146 -4.49 5.41 8.53
N ASN A 147 -5.22 6.46 8.14
CA ASN A 147 -6.69 6.46 8.17
C ASN A 147 -7.30 5.40 7.25
N THR A 148 -6.62 5.07 6.15
CA THR A 148 -7.01 3.99 5.23
C THR A 148 -7.00 2.64 5.94
N VAL A 149 -5.91 2.31 6.66
CA VAL A 149 -5.81 1.06 7.42
C VAL A 149 -6.81 1.04 8.57
N LEU A 150 -6.90 2.11 9.36
CA LEU A 150 -7.85 2.15 10.48
C LEU A 150 -9.29 1.89 10.02
N LYS A 151 -9.70 2.52 8.91
CA LYS A 151 -11.02 2.30 8.32
C LYS A 151 -11.22 0.90 7.74
N TYR A 152 -10.14 0.28 7.25
CA TYR A 152 -10.15 -1.09 6.75
C TYR A 152 -10.29 -2.11 7.88
N LEU A 153 -9.61 -1.89 9.01
CA LEU A 153 -9.66 -2.77 10.18
C LEU A 153 -10.96 -2.60 10.97
N ASP A 154 -11.51 -1.38 11.02
CA ASP A 154 -12.77 -1.11 11.71
C ASP A 154 -13.56 0.01 11.00
N VAL A 155 -14.72 -0.37 10.47
CA VAL A 155 -15.60 0.53 9.71
C VAL A 155 -16.20 1.65 10.57
N SER A 156 -16.11 1.61 11.89
CA SER A 156 -16.59 2.67 12.78
C SER A 156 -15.67 3.91 12.81
N PHE A 157 -14.41 3.79 12.36
CA PHE A 157 -13.51 4.95 12.30
C PHE A 157 -14.06 6.04 11.37
N GLU A 158 -14.28 7.23 11.91
CA GLU A 158 -14.63 8.41 11.13
C GLU A 158 -13.37 8.98 10.46
N VAL A 159 -13.29 8.81 9.14
CA VAL A 159 -12.15 9.26 8.34
C VAL A 159 -12.62 10.07 7.14
N GLY A 160 -11.73 10.90 6.60
CA GLY A 160 -12.02 11.69 5.40
C GLY A 160 -12.46 10.84 4.21
N LYS A 161 -13.19 11.45 3.27
CA LYS A 161 -13.71 10.77 2.06
C LYS A 161 -12.61 10.08 1.24
N ALA A 162 -11.41 10.66 1.20
CA ALA A 162 -10.26 10.08 0.50
C ALA A 162 -9.80 8.77 1.15
N ALA A 163 -9.56 8.77 2.47
CA ALA A 163 -9.19 7.58 3.23
C ALA A 163 -10.28 6.49 3.20
N SER A 164 -11.56 6.88 3.32
CA SER A 164 -12.70 5.94 3.18
C SER A 164 -12.77 5.26 1.82
N ARG A 165 -12.36 5.98 0.75
CA ARG A 165 -12.29 5.42 -0.60
C ARG A 165 -11.08 4.50 -0.75
N ARG A 166 -9.92 4.90 -0.21
CA ARG A 166 -8.71 4.09 -0.20
C ARG A 166 -8.88 2.78 0.57
N ALA A 167 -9.63 2.78 1.67
CA ALA A 167 -9.90 1.56 2.44
C ALA A 167 -10.65 0.51 1.60
N ARG A 168 -11.63 0.95 0.79
CA ARG A 168 -12.33 0.09 -0.18
C ARG A 168 -11.37 -0.49 -1.24
N TYR A 169 -10.41 0.30 -1.72
CA TYR A 169 -9.39 -0.23 -2.65
C TYR A 169 -8.45 -1.22 -2.00
N LEU A 170 -8.05 -0.95 -0.77
CA LEU A 170 -7.20 -1.85 0.00
C LEU A 170 -7.87 -3.23 0.11
N GLN A 171 -9.16 -3.26 0.44
CA GLN A 171 -9.97 -4.48 0.47
C GLN A 171 -9.98 -5.21 -0.88
N LEU A 172 -10.22 -4.51 -1.99
CA LEU A 172 -10.17 -5.10 -3.33
C LEU A 172 -8.79 -5.68 -3.70
N ARG A 173 -7.71 -4.98 -3.31
CA ARG A 173 -6.33 -5.44 -3.54
C ARG A 173 -6.05 -6.73 -2.76
N VAL A 174 -6.47 -6.79 -1.50
CA VAL A 174 -6.33 -7.97 -0.62
C VAL A 174 -7.08 -9.18 -1.20
N LEU A 175 -8.37 -9.02 -1.53
CA LEU A 175 -9.18 -10.10 -2.12
C LEU A 175 -8.54 -10.68 -3.40
N ARG A 176 -7.92 -9.83 -4.23
CA ARG A 176 -7.22 -10.30 -5.43
C ARG A 176 -5.99 -11.16 -5.11
N LEU A 177 -5.23 -10.79 -4.07
CA LEU A 177 -4.06 -11.57 -3.66
C LEU A 177 -4.48 -12.92 -3.09
N ARG A 178 -5.52 -12.95 -2.26
CA ARG A 178 -6.14 -14.18 -1.78
C ARG A 178 -6.56 -15.10 -2.94
N LEU A 179 -7.25 -14.57 -3.96
CA LEU A 179 -7.61 -15.34 -5.15
C LEU A 179 -6.40 -15.84 -5.95
N LYS A 180 -5.35 -15.03 -6.12
CA LYS A 180 -4.11 -15.44 -6.81
C LYS A 180 -3.40 -16.58 -6.09
N ILE A 181 -3.48 -16.62 -4.76
CA ILE A 181 -2.84 -17.64 -3.92
C ILE A 181 -3.73 -18.89 -3.79
N GLY A 182 -4.93 -18.88 -4.39
CA GLY A 182 -5.83 -20.05 -4.42
C GLY A 182 -6.71 -20.21 -3.18
N LEU A 183 -6.90 -19.14 -2.39
CA LEU A 183 -7.89 -19.13 -1.31
C LEU A 183 -9.29 -19.01 -1.93
N ASN A 184 -9.91 -20.16 -2.22
CA ASN A 184 -11.16 -20.32 -2.99
C ASN A 184 -12.43 -19.72 -2.36
N LEU A 185 -12.36 -19.08 -1.19
CA LEU A 185 -13.54 -18.59 -0.44
C LEU A 185 -14.08 -17.21 -0.92
N GLU A 186 -13.48 -16.56 -1.91
CA GLU A 186 -13.61 -15.09 -2.06
C GLU A 186 -14.13 -14.53 -3.39
N ALA A 187 -14.49 -15.38 -4.36
CA ALA A 187 -15.05 -14.90 -5.62
C ALA A 187 -16.37 -14.11 -5.42
N VAL A 188 -17.14 -14.44 -4.38
CA VAL A 188 -18.39 -13.75 -4.01
C VAL A 188 -18.09 -12.38 -3.42
N ALA A 189 -17.18 -12.29 -2.43
CA ALA A 189 -16.81 -11.02 -1.79
C ALA A 189 -16.21 -10.02 -2.79
N LEU A 190 -15.38 -10.50 -3.74
CA LEU A 190 -14.87 -9.64 -4.80
C LEU A 190 -15.99 -9.15 -5.72
N SER A 191 -16.92 -10.02 -6.11
CA SER A 191 -18.07 -9.67 -6.95
C SER A 191 -18.97 -8.62 -6.29
N GLU A 192 -19.24 -8.78 -4.99
CA GLU A 192 -20.02 -7.80 -4.20
C GLU A 192 -19.31 -6.45 -4.13
N CYS A 193 -18.01 -6.44 -3.82
CA CYS A 193 -17.24 -5.20 -3.72
C CYS A 193 -17.13 -4.47 -5.07
N LEU A 194 -16.95 -5.20 -6.19
CA LEU A 194 -16.97 -4.61 -7.54
C LEU A 194 -18.36 -4.06 -7.90
N THR A 195 -19.44 -4.70 -7.43
CA THR A 195 -20.82 -4.24 -7.65
C THR A 195 -21.11 -2.95 -6.88
N GLU A 196 -20.73 -2.89 -5.60
CA GLU A 196 -20.81 -1.65 -4.82
C GLU A 196 -20.01 -0.53 -5.48
N LYS A 197 -18.84 -0.86 -6.02
CA LYS A 197 -17.98 0.12 -6.65
C LYS A 197 -18.58 0.72 -7.93
N ALA A 198 -19.22 -0.11 -8.77
CA ALA A 198 -19.94 0.39 -9.93
C ALA A 198 -21.07 1.36 -9.53
N LYS A 199 -21.81 1.03 -8.46
CA LYS A 199 -22.87 1.90 -7.91
C LYS A 199 -22.32 3.26 -7.46
N GLU A 200 -21.20 3.29 -6.74
CA GLU A 200 -20.54 4.54 -6.31
C GLU A 200 -20.16 5.44 -7.48
N LEU A 201 -19.71 4.83 -8.58
CA LEU A 201 -19.34 5.54 -9.79
C LEU A 201 -20.56 5.96 -10.62
N GLY A 202 -21.76 5.52 -10.25
CA GLY A 202 -22.98 5.73 -11.00
C GLY A 202 -22.90 5.16 -12.41
N ILE A 203 -22.35 3.94 -12.53
CA ILE A 203 -22.30 3.15 -13.75
C ILE A 203 -22.94 1.78 -13.47
N PRO A 204 -23.52 1.10 -14.48
CA PRO A 204 -24.22 -0.17 -14.25
C PRO A 204 -23.28 -1.30 -13.80
N ARG A 205 -22.05 -1.30 -14.32
CA ARG A 205 -20.99 -2.27 -13.98
C ARG A 205 -19.63 -1.73 -14.38
N LEU A 206 -18.57 -2.24 -13.75
CA LEU A 206 -17.20 -1.98 -14.20
C LEU A 206 -16.94 -2.69 -15.55
N PRO A 207 -16.05 -2.15 -16.40
CA PRO A 207 -15.67 -2.79 -17.65
C PRO A 207 -15.17 -4.21 -17.42
N ALA A 208 -15.67 -5.16 -18.21
CA ALA A 208 -15.24 -6.55 -18.12
C ALA A 208 -13.75 -6.65 -18.41
N GLY A 209 -13.02 -7.39 -17.57
CA GLY A 209 -11.57 -7.58 -17.70
C GLY A 209 -10.71 -6.41 -17.23
N LEU A 210 -11.29 -5.33 -16.65
CA LEU A 210 -10.53 -4.21 -16.12
C LEU A 210 -9.59 -4.68 -14.99
N PRO A 211 -8.26 -4.53 -15.13
CA PRO A 211 -7.34 -4.85 -14.06
C PRO A 211 -7.57 -3.91 -12.86
N ILE A 212 -7.61 -4.46 -11.65
CA ILE A 212 -7.77 -3.65 -10.42
C ILE A 212 -6.68 -2.57 -10.28
N SER A 213 -5.47 -2.83 -10.79
CA SER A 213 -4.38 -1.83 -10.80
C SER A 213 -4.71 -0.58 -11.61
N LEU A 214 -5.63 -0.68 -12.57
CA LEU A 214 -6.10 0.43 -13.39
C LEU A 214 -7.48 0.95 -12.96
N LEU A 215 -8.00 0.47 -11.82
CA LEU A 215 -9.31 0.88 -11.31
C LEU A 215 -9.28 2.35 -10.87
N GLU A 216 -8.20 2.80 -10.23
CA GLU A 216 -8.04 4.21 -9.85
C GLU A 216 -8.02 5.11 -11.08
N THR A 217 -7.24 4.75 -12.09
CA THR A 217 -7.22 5.43 -13.40
C THR A 217 -8.62 5.49 -14.01
N PHE A 218 -9.33 4.35 -14.08
CA PHE A 218 -10.68 4.28 -14.61
C PHE A 218 -11.66 5.19 -13.87
N GLU A 219 -11.57 5.25 -12.55
CA GLU A 219 -12.43 6.12 -11.77
C GLU A 219 -12.17 7.59 -11.98
N ASN A 220 -10.89 7.95 -12.10
CA ASN A 220 -10.53 9.32 -12.38
C ASN A 220 -11.05 9.72 -13.76
N LEU A 221 -10.99 8.83 -14.76
CA LEU A 221 -11.66 9.04 -16.05
C LEU A 221 -13.18 9.29 -15.87
N ILE A 222 -13.91 8.42 -15.17
CA ILE A 222 -15.35 8.63 -14.96
C ILE A 222 -15.66 9.95 -14.23
N ARG A 223 -14.84 10.33 -13.24
CA ARG A 223 -15.02 11.60 -12.50
C ARG A 223 -14.74 12.82 -13.37
N ILE A 224 -13.67 12.80 -14.14
CA ILE A 224 -13.30 13.86 -15.08
C ILE A 224 -14.44 14.06 -16.09
N GLY A 225 -14.95 12.98 -16.67
CA GLY A 225 -16.10 13.04 -17.56
C GLY A 225 -17.35 13.64 -16.91
N LYS A 226 -17.62 13.31 -15.65
CA LYS A 226 -18.80 13.82 -14.93
C LYS A 226 -18.68 15.25 -14.41
N LYS A 227 -17.46 15.73 -14.09
CA LYS A 227 -17.26 16.99 -13.36
C LYS A 227 -16.69 18.13 -14.19
N SER A 228 -15.74 17.85 -15.07
CA SER A 228 -14.93 18.90 -15.69
C SER A 228 -15.15 19.06 -17.19
N GLY A 229 -15.85 18.13 -17.85
CA GLY A 229 -15.99 18.15 -19.31
C GLY A 229 -14.67 17.91 -20.06
N GLN A 230 -13.56 17.72 -19.35
CA GLN A 230 -12.22 17.55 -19.96
C GLN A 230 -12.11 16.30 -20.83
N LEU A 231 -12.95 15.29 -20.60
CA LEU A 231 -13.04 14.12 -21.48
C LEU A 231 -13.69 14.49 -22.83
N ASP A 232 -14.64 15.42 -22.84
CA ASP A 232 -15.22 15.99 -24.06
C ASP A 232 -14.22 16.93 -24.75
N ASP A 233 -13.46 17.72 -23.97
CA ASP A 233 -12.36 18.54 -24.49
C ASP A 233 -11.27 17.69 -25.15
N LEU A 234 -10.88 16.58 -24.51
CA LEU A 234 -9.94 15.62 -25.08
C LEU A 234 -10.50 15.04 -26.39
N LYS A 235 -11.80 14.71 -26.43
CA LYS A 235 -12.47 14.23 -27.65
C LYS A 235 -12.46 15.27 -28.77
N ALA A 236 -12.66 16.55 -28.44
CA ALA A 236 -12.69 17.64 -29.41
C ALA A 236 -11.30 18.04 -29.92
N MET A 237 -10.32 18.19 -29.02
CA MET A 237 -8.96 18.68 -29.34
C MET A 237 -8.01 17.56 -29.80
N HIS A 238 -8.15 16.36 -29.21
CA HIS A 238 -7.26 15.24 -29.45
C HIS A 238 -8.06 13.94 -29.66
N PRO A 239 -8.87 13.85 -30.72
CA PRO A 239 -9.81 12.74 -30.94
C PRO A 239 -9.13 11.37 -30.91
N ARG A 240 -7.90 11.28 -31.41
CA ARG A 240 -7.13 10.03 -31.43
C ARG A 240 -6.64 9.59 -30.04
N TRP A 241 -6.39 10.52 -29.12
CA TRP A 241 -6.00 10.21 -27.74
C TRP A 241 -7.23 9.73 -26.95
N TYR A 242 -8.35 10.43 -27.14
CA TYR A 242 -9.64 10.01 -26.62
C TYR A 242 -10.00 8.60 -27.08
N GLU A 243 -9.88 8.31 -28.38
CA GLU A 243 -10.25 7.01 -28.95
C GLU A 243 -9.43 5.85 -28.33
N VAL A 244 -8.13 6.05 -28.10
CA VAL A 244 -7.29 5.06 -27.39
C VAL A 244 -7.78 4.85 -25.96
N ILE A 245 -8.02 5.92 -25.19
CA ILE A 245 -8.48 5.82 -23.80
C ILE A 245 -9.87 5.18 -23.73
N ALA A 246 -10.81 5.66 -24.54
CA ALA A 246 -12.18 5.16 -24.57
C ALA A 246 -12.24 3.67 -24.93
N THR A 247 -11.46 3.26 -25.94
CA THR A 247 -11.38 1.86 -26.38
C THR A 247 -10.73 0.97 -25.33
N ARG A 248 -9.62 1.41 -24.73
CA ARG A 248 -8.86 0.62 -23.75
C ARG A 248 -9.64 0.41 -22.47
N PHE A 249 -10.25 1.47 -21.94
CA PHE A 249 -10.99 1.42 -20.68
C PHE A 249 -12.45 1.01 -20.86
N GLY A 250 -12.89 0.76 -22.09
CA GLY A 250 -14.25 0.33 -22.39
C GLY A 250 -15.29 1.36 -21.96
N LEU A 251 -15.00 2.65 -22.17
CA LEU A 251 -15.92 3.74 -21.79
C LEU A 251 -17.25 3.67 -22.55
N GLU A 252 -17.23 3.09 -23.76
CA GLU A 252 -18.41 2.97 -24.62
C GLU A 252 -19.00 1.54 -24.63
N ASP A 253 -18.15 0.49 -24.63
CA ASP A 253 -18.59 -0.91 -24.77
C ASP A 253 -18.50 -1.73 -23.47
N SER A 254 -18.09 -1.10 -22.37
CA SER A 254 -17.90 -1.75 -21.06
C SER A 254 -16.94 -2.95 -21.10
N ARG A 255 -15.94 -2.95 -21.98
CA ARG A 255 -14.90 -4.00 -22.03
C ARG A 255 -13.50 -3.40 -22.06
N PHE A 256 -12.71 -3.74 -21.06
CA PHE A 256 -11.29 -3.39 -21.04
C PHE A 256 -10.54 -4.15 -22.13
N LYS A 257 -9.55 -3.49 -22.74
CA LYS A 257 -8.69 -4.07 -23.77
C LYS A 257 -7.24 -3.82 -23.44
N SER A 258 -6.38 -4.76 -23.77
CA SER A 258 -4.93 -4.57 -23.65
C SER A 258 -4.45 -3.46 -24.59
N LEU A 259 -3.23 -2.95 -24.34
CA LEU A 259 -2.55 -2.02 -25.25
C LEU A 259 -2.47 -2.55 -26.69
N GLU A 260 -2.20 -3.85 -26.84
CA GLU A 260 -2.03 -4.46 -28.15
C GLU A 260 -3.37 -4.55 -28.89
N GLU A 261 -4.43 -4.99 -28.21
CA GLU A 261 -5.78 -5.05 -28.78
C GLU A 261 -6.29 -3.66 -29.14
N THR A 262 -6.08 -2.69 -28.26
CA THR A 262 -6.46 -1.28 -28.48
C THR A 262 -5.75 -0.73 -29.71
N GLY A 263 -4.44 -0.95 -29.84
CA GLY A 263 -3.66 -0.50 -30.99
C GLY A 263 -4.13 -1.11 -32.30
N LYS A 264 -4.52 -2.39 -32.29
CA LYS A 264 -5.14 -3.06 -33.45
C LYS A 264 -6.46 -2.40 -33.86
N ILE A 265 -7.33 -2.11 -32.89
CA ILE A 265 -8.67 -1.54 -33.12
C ILE A 265 -8.62 -0.10 -33.63
N VAL A 266 -7.84 0.77 -32.97
CA VAL A 266 -7.86 2.23 -33.21
C VAL A 266 -7.12 2.62 -34.51
N GLY A 267 -6.31 1.72 -35.08
CA GLY A 267 -5.67 2.00 -36.36
C GLY A 267 -4.46 1.15 -36.69
N SER A 268 -4.43 -0.11 -36.22
CA SER A 268 -3.30 -1.03 -36.43
C SER A 268 -1.94 -0.46 -36.05
N ILE A 269 -1.88 0.25 -34.92
CA ILE A 269 -0.64 0.80 -34.36
C ILE A 269 -0.01 -0.16 -33.35
N SER A 270 1.30 -0.05 -33.14
CA SER A 270 2.04 -0.93 -32.23
C SER A 270 1.61 -0.73 -30.76
N LYS A 271 1.84 -1.76 -29.93
CA LYS A 271 1.62 -1.70 -28.48
C LYS A 271 2.29 -0.48 -27.85
N GLU A 272 3.56 -0.24 -28.19
CA GLU A 272 4.35 0.87 -27.68
C GLU A 272 3.82 2.23 -28.14
N ARG A 273 3.38 2.33 -29.41
CA ARG A 273 2.77 3.57 -29.90
C ARG A 273 1.44 3.86 -29.21
N THR A 274 0.68 2.81 -28.90
CA THR A 274 -0.58 2.92 -28.14
C THR A 274 -0.32 3.43 -26.72
N ARG A 275 0.73 2.93 -26.06
CA ARG A 275 1.16 3.40 -24.73
C ARG A 275 1.51 4.88 -24.74
N GLN A 276 2.32 5.33 -25.69
CA GLN A 276 2.70 6.74 -25.82
C GLN A 276 1.50 7.67 -26.08
N ILE A 277 0.51 7.21 -26.84
CA ILE A 277 -0.72 7.98 -27.10
C ILE A 277 -1.56 8.08 -25.82
N GLU A 278 -1.69 6.97 -25.09
CA GLU A 278 -2.38 6.97 -23.79
C GLU A 278 -1.70 7.90 -22.80
N GLU A 279 -0.37 7.83 -22.65
CA GLU A 279 0.37 8.67 -21.70
C GLU A 279 0.13 10.15 -21.95
N ARG A 280 0.15 10.59 -23.22
CA ARG A 280 -0.20 11.96 -23.58
C ARG A 280 -1.65 12.32 -23.26
N GLY A 281 -2.57 11.37 -23.44
CA GLY A 281 -3.96 11.55 -23.06
C GLY A 281 -4.12 11.70 -21.54
N PHE A 282 -3.40 10.91 -20.74
CA PHE A 282 -3.39 11.03 -19.28
C PHE A 282 -2.76 12.34 -18.81
N GLU A 283 -1.61 12.73 -19.37
CA GLU A 283 -0.98 14.03 -19.10
C GLU A 283 -1.95 15.19 -19.36
N PHE A 284 -2.65 15.15 -20.49
CA PHE A 284 -3.66 16.16 -20.83
C PHE A 284 -4.81 16.21 -19.81
N LEU A 285 -5.24 15.05 -19.31
CA LEU A 285 -6.29 14.92 -18.30
C LEU A 285 -5.80 15.21 -16.87
N GLY A 286 -4.51 15.51 -16.66
CA GLY A 286 -3.91 15.69 -15.35
C GLY A 286 -3.88 14.40 -14.52
N LEU A 287 -3.82 13.24 -15.18
CA LEU A 287 -3.66 11.93 -14.57
C LEU A 287 -2.19 11.53 -14.62
N GLU A 288 -1.61 11.15 -13.49
CA GLU A 288 -0.29 10.50 -13.51
C GLU A 288 -0.45 9.05 -13.98
N PRO A 289 0.38 8.57 -14.92
CA PRO A 289 0.42 7.15 -15.24
C PRO A 289 0.95 6.39 -14.02
N ASP A 290 0.12 5.52 -13.45
CA ASP A 290 0.53 4.63 -12.36
C ASP A 290 1.78 3.83 -12.79
N SER A 291 2.86 3.96 -12.02
CA SER A 291 4.15 3.29 -12.27
C SER A 291 4.11 1.82 -11.85
#